data_AF-A0AAD4KN03-F1
#
_entry.id   AF-A0AAD4KN03-F1
#
_cell.length_a   1.000
_cell.length_b   1.000
_cell.length_c   1.000
_cell.angle_alpha   90.00
_cell.angle_beta   90.00
_cell.angle_gamma   90.00
#
_symmetry.space_group_name_H-M   'P 1'
#
loop_
_entity.id
_entity.type
_entity.pdbx_description
1 polymer ?
#
loop_
_entity_poly.entity_id
_entity_poly.type
_entity_poly.pdbx_seq_one_letter_code
_entity_poly.pdbx_strand_id
1 'polypeptide(L)'
;MSPQLCRLETLPAELLEKIFFHSLEVNLPRASLHIAKILSQPIIYKWLIRLAFSSANNGARADFFTPDFLPALLDFWALSTTDRSRLQTSILECRWSTLSLFRQCQRDYVKHIIRKKCGDLNFSADDQCKLENLDYYLCRPMDFDLAVHGRRGSGDLVLKAKVDSADSNSSRHADLRLAFWFHFGAVQLSEPSPVSYELDVFRLPCAPSPDEPPRIPDKLLQEPWTPEKLEFLTLFSHDAYIDEDNDHERTRRVLRQLIRDRDYATFEKLLGMHIKTRNYSYPQPWPVKTRHFRAALKHAEGPNDSFVRLLYYDRWQTLGDRERDIKDGFMANLNLRPGSMGF
;
A
#
# COMPACT_ATOMS: atom_id res chain seq x y z
N MET A 1 3.44 -14.63 -46.26
CA MET A 1 4.56 -13.69 -46.05
C MET A 1 4.83 -13.63 -44.56
N SER A 2 6.02 -14.03 -44.10
CA SER A 2 6.40 -13.86 -42.70
C SER A 2 6.59 -12.36 -42.44
N PRO A 3 6.05 -11.80 -41.34
CA PRO A 3 6.22 -10.38 -41.03
C PRO A 3 7.71 -10.07 -40.85
N GLN A 4 8.18 -8.97 -41.46
CA GLN A 4 9.55 -8.52 -41.32
C GLN A 4 9.72 -7.88 -39.93
N LEU A 5 10.51 -8.52 -39.09
CA LEU A 5 10.83 -8.04 -37.75
C LEU A 5 11.74 -6.79 -37.84
N CYS A 6 11.49 -5.80 -36.99
CA CYS A 6 12.36 -4.65 -36.85
C CYS A 6 13.67 -5.03 -36.15
N ARG A 7 14.72 -4.19 -36.24
CA ARG A 7 16.04 -4.47 -35.65
C ARG A 7 15.97 -4.84 -34.16
N LEU A 8 15.08 -4.19 -33.40
CA LEU A 8 14.90 -4.46 -31.98
C LEU A 8 14.35 -5.87 -31.75
N GLU A 9 13.37 -6.31 -32.54
CA GLU A 9 12.78 -7.66 -32.46
C GLU A 9 13.71 -8.77 -32.96
N THR A 10 14.78 -8.43 -33.68
CA THR A 10 15.79 -9.41 -34.10
C THR A 10 16.88 -9.67 -33.04
N LEU A 11 16.89 -8.89 -31.95
CA LEU A 11 17.84 -9.09 -30.87
C LEU A 11 17.55 -10.38 -30.09
N PRO A 12 18.59 -11.06 -29.57
CA PRO A 12 18.43 -12.10 -28.56
C PRO A 12 17.64 -11.60 -27.35
N ALA A 13 16.94 -12.52 -26.69
CA ALA A 13 16.10 -12.22 -25.53
C ALA A 13 16.88 -11.51 -24.41
N GLU A 14 18.13 -11.92 -24.19
CA GLU A 14 19.00 -11.38 -23.14
C GLU A 14 19.36 -9.91 -23.39
N LEU A 15 19.50 -9.51 -24.66
CA LEU A 15 19.76 -8.11 -25.00
C LEU A 15 18.49 -7.27 -24.86
N LEU A 16 17.32 -7.81 -25.21
CA LEU A 16 16.04 -7.15 -24.99
C LEU A 16 15.77 -6.94 -23.50
N GLU A 17 16.03 -7.95 -22.67
CA GLU A 17 15.92 -7.85 -21.21
C GLU A 17 16.90 -6.81 -20.66
N LYS A 18 18.16 -6.79 -21.13
CA LYS A 18 19.14 -5.80 -20.71
C LYS A 18 18.73 -4.36 -21.08
N ILE A 19 18.20 -4.16 -22.28
CA ILE A 19 17.66 -2.86 -22.72
C ILE A 19 16.47 -2.47 -21.84
N PHE A 20 15.59 -3.41 -21.54
CA PHE A 20 14.44 -3.19 -20.68
C PHE A 20 14.85 -2.82 -19.26
N PHE A 21 15.80 -3.54 -18.65
CA PHE A 21 16.28 -3.25 -17.30
C PHE A 21 17.08 -1.95 -17.18
N HIS A 22 17.74 -1.52 -18.26
CA HIS A 22 18.37 -0.21 -18.29
C HIS A 22 17.35 0.92 -18.41
N SER A 23 16.34 0.78 -19.28
CA SER A 23 15.37 1.85 -19.54
C SER A 23 14.21 1.91 -18.55
N LEU A 24 13.85 0.76 -17.97
CA LEU A 24 12.67 0.54 -17.13
C LEU A 24 11.35 1.04 -17.76
N GLU A 25 11.31 1.11 -19.09
CA GLU A 25 10.15 1.57 -19.85
C GLU A 25 9.08 0.48 -19.91
N VAL A 26 8.13 0.52 -18.97
CA VAL A 26 7.05 -0.47 -18.83
C VAL A 26 6.13 -0.57 -20.06
N ASN A 27 6.16 0.40 -20.98
CA ASN A 27 5.46 0.32 -22.26
C ASN A 27 6.23 -0.43 -23.35
N LEU A 28 7.52 -0.73 -23.17
CA LEU A 28 8.32 -1.47 -24.17
C LEU A 28 7.71 -2.82 -24.55
N PRO A 29 7.21 -3.65 -23.61
CA PRO A 29 6.49 -4.89 -23.94
C PRO A 29 5.23 -4.65 -24.80
N ARG A 30 4.65 -3.44 -24.80
CA ARG A 30 3.45 -3.12 -25.59
C ARG A 30 3.77 -2.73 -27.03
N ALA A 31 5.04 -2.48 -27.36
CA ALA A 31 5.46 -2.09 -28.69
C ALA A 31 5.37 -3.24 -29.72
N SER A 32 5.45 -4.49 -29.26
CA SER A 32 5.38 -5.67 -30.13
C SER A 32 4.97 -6.92 -29.35
N LEU A 33 4.20 -7.81 -29.99
CA LEU A 33 3.87 -9.13 -29.43
C LEU A 33 5.13 -10.00 -29.22
N HIS A 34 6.14 -9.87 -30.08
CA HIS A 34 7.39 -10.61 -29.94
C HIS A 34 8.14 -10.17 -28.67
N ILE A 35 8.32 -8.86 -28.50
CA ILE A 35 8.94 -8.27 -27.31
C ILE A 35 8.11 -8.59 -26.06
N ALA A 36 6.78 -8.52 -26.15
CA ALA A 36 5.87 -8.88 -25.06
C ALA A 36 6.15 -10.29 -24.55
N LYS A 37 6.27 -11.29 -25.44
CA LYS A 37 6.52 -12.69 -25.06
C LYS A 37 7.84 -12.87 -24.30
N ILE A 38 8.85 -12.06 -24.61
CA ILE A 38 10.15 -12.11 -23.95
C ILE A 38 10.08 -11.41 -22.58
N LEU A 39 9.55 -10.19 -22.53
CA LEU A 39 9.61 -9.34 -21.34
C LEU A 39 8.44 -9.53 -20.34
N SER A 40 7.37 -10.23 -20.74
CA SER A 40 6.18 -10.45 -19.90
C SER A 40 6.26 -11.72 -19.05
N GLN A 41 7.44 -12.01 -18.51
CA GLN A 41 7.64 -13.16 -17.64
C GLN A 41 7.28 -12.80 -16.18
N PRO A 42 6.63 -13.71 -15.42
CA PRO A 42 6.25 -13.45 -14.04
C PRO A 42 7.41 -12.99 -13.14
N ILE A 43 8.61 -13.53 -13.37
CA ILE A 43 9.80 -13.18 -12.60
C ILE A 43 10.26 -11.73 -12.84
N ILE A 44 10.13 -11.23 -14.08
CA ILE A 44 10.45 -9.85 -14.45
C ILE A 44 9.55 -8.90 -13.67
N TYR A 45 8.25 -9.18 -13.59
CA TYR A 45 7.31 -8.36 -12.82
C TYR A 45 7.63 -8.34 -11.34
N LYS A 46 8.03 -9.48 -10.76
CA LYS A 46 8.51 -9.53 -9.37
C LYS A 46 9.75 -8.67 -9.17
N TRP A 47 10.73 -8.73 -10.08
CA TRP A 47 11.94 -7.90 -9.98
C TRP A 47 11.63 -6.41 -10.09
N LEU A 48 10.73 -6.00 -11.00
CA LEU A 48 10.28 -4.61 -11.08
C LEU A 48 9.61 -4.15 -9.78
N ILE A 49 8.76 -5.00 -9.18
CA ILE A 49 8.13 -4.69 -7.90
C ILE A 49 9.17 -4.58 -6.78
N ARG A 50 10.12 -5.53 -6.69
CA ARG A 50 11.19 -5.50 -5.68
C ARG A 50 12.09 -4.28 -5.85
N LEU A 51 12.44 -3.91 -7.08
CA LEU A 51 13.23 -2.72 -7.38
C LEU A 51 12.47 -1.44 -6.96
N ALA A 52 11.21 -1.33 -7.37
CA ALA A 52 10.47 -0.09 -7.20
C ALA A 52 9.93 0.10 -5.78
N PHE A 53 9.52 -0.98 -5.09
CA PHE A 53 8.72 -0.91 -3.87
C PHE A 53 9.41 -1.44 -2.60
N SER A 54 10.69 -1.85 -2.65
CA SER A 54 11.43 -2.16 -1.42
C SER A 54 11.77 -0.89 -0.63
N SER A 55 11.81 -1.00 0.69
CA SER A 55 12.23 0.08 1.58
C SER A 55 13.72 0.39 1.43
N ALA A 56 14.06 1.68 1.53
CA ALA A 56 15.44 2.18 1.44
C ALA A 56 16.06 2.43 2.83
N ASN A 57 15.79 1.55 3.79
CA ASN A 57 16.29 1.65 5.16
C ASN A 57 17.79 1.34 5.26
N ASN A 58 18.45 1.82 6.32
CA ASN A 58 19.90 1.68 6.48
C ASN A 58 20.36 0.20 6.47
N GLY A 59 19.61 -0.69 7.10
CA GLY A 59 19.85 -2.12 7.13
C GLY A 59 19.71 -2.80 5.77
N ALA A 60 19.02 -2.18 4.79
CA ALA A 60 18.97 -2.65 3.42
C ALA A 60 20.25 -2.35 2.63
N ARG A 61 21.07 -1.37 3.05
CA ARG A 61 22.36 -1.07 2.40
C ARG A 61 23.40 -2.16 2.64
N ALA A 62 23.29 -2.88 3.76
CA ALA A 62 24.18 -3.98 4.12
C ALA A 62 23.62 -5.31 3.60
N ASP A 63 24.06 -5.72 2.40
CA ASP A 63 23.89 -7.05 1.81
C ASP A 63 22.45 -7.57 1.67
N PHE A 64 21.48 -6.67 1.55
CA PHE A 64 20.08 -7.07 1.37
C PHE A 64 19.75 -7.42 -0.09
N PHE A 65 20.16 -6.59 -1.05
CA PHE A 65 19.90 -6.82 -2.47
C PHE A 65 20.91 -7.80 -3.07
N THR A 66 20.70 -9.09 -2.82
CA THR A 66 21.52 -10.18 -3.36
C THR A 66 21.07 -10.58 -4.78
N PRO A 67 21.94 -11.17 -5.61
CA PRO A 67 21.60 -11.55 -6.99
C PRO A 67 20.41 -12.52 -7.13
N ASP A 68 20.13 -13.35 -6.12
CA ASP A 68 18.96 -14.24 -6.09
C ASP A 68 17.66 -13.50 -5.76
N PHE A 69 17.74 -12.35 -5.09
CA PHE A 69 16.58 -11.51 -4.76
C PHE A 69 16.29 -10.48 -5.84
N LEU A 70 17.32 -9.77 -6.32
CA LEU A 70 17.24 -8.77 -7.38
C LEU A 70 18.46 -8.90 -8.30
N PRO A 71 18.29 -9.10 -9.62
CA PRO A 71 19.40 -9.24 -10.55
C PRO A 71 20.35 -8.05 -10.51
N ALA A 72 21.65 -8.29 -10.70
CA ALA A 72 22.67 -7.24 -10.66
C ALA A 72 22.48 -6.12 -11.70
N LEU A 73 21.71 -6.35 -12.77
CA LEU A 73 21.34 -5.32 -13.75
C LEU A 73 20.35 -4.28 -13.19
N LEU A 74 19.66 -4.61 -12.10
CA LEU A 74 18.67 -3.78 -11.44
C LEU A 74 19.24 -3.28 -10.11
N ASP A 75 20.05 -2.23 -10.18
CA ASP A 75 20.61 -1.60 -8.98
C ASP A 75 19.56 -0.72 -8.30
N PHE A 76 19.09 -1.17 -7.14
CA PHE A 76 18.14 -0.44 -6.29
C PHE A 76 18.63 0.94 -5.88
N TRP A 77 19.93 1.10 -5.64
CA TRP A 77 20.50 2.35 -5.14
C TRP A 77 20.86 3.34 -6.25
N ALA A 78 20.89 2.88 -7.52
CA ALA A 78 21.12 3.75 -8.67
C ALA A 78 19.89 4.59 -9.05
N LEU A 79 18.68 4.16 -8.68
CA LEU A 79 17.46 4.91 -8.95
C LEU A 79 17.28 6.05 -7.95
N SER A 80 17.08 7.26 -8.47
CA SER A 80 16.67 8.40 -7.65
C SER A 80 15.28 8.15 -7.02
N THR A 81 15.00 8.84 -5.91
CA THR A 81 13.67 8.82 -5.28
C THR A 81 12.56 9.16 -6.29
N THR A 82 12.81 10.15 -7.15
CA THR A 82 11.85 10.66 -8.12
C THR A 82 11.58 9.63 -9.21
N ASP A 83 12.64 9.02 -9.75
CA ASP A 83 12.50 8.00 -10.81
C ASP A 83 11.85 6.73 -10.25
N ARG A 84 12.17 6.36 -9.01
CA ARG A 84 11.50 5.25 -8.33
C ARG A 84 10.01 5.53 -8.12
N SER A 85 9.63 6.76 -7.77
CA SER A 85 8.22 7.17 -7.61
C SER A 85 7.45 7.12 -8.94
N ARG A 86 8.08 7.58 -10.03
CA ARG A 86 7.54 7.48 -11.40
C ARG A 86 7.38 6.03 -11.83
N LEU A 87 8.38 5.19 -11.54
CA LEU A 87 8.34 3.76 -11.85
C LEU A 87 7.22 3.07 -11.06
N GLN A 88 7.08 3.34 -9.77
CA GLN A 88 5.99 2.82 -8.96
C GLN A 88 4.63 3.21 -9.53
N THR A 89 4.43 4.49 -9.88
CA THR A 89 3.19 4.97 -10.53
C THR A 89 2.91 4.20 -11.83
N SER A 90 3.91 4.06 -12.69
CA SER A 90 3.80 3.36 -13.98
C SER A 90 3.50 1.87 -13.81
N ILE A 91 4.11 1.21 -12.81
CA ILE A 91 3.82 -0.18 -12.46
C ILE A 91 2.39 -0.31 -11.94
N LEU A 92 1.93 0.58 -11.05
CA LEU A 92 0.57 0.53 -10.54
C LEU A 92 -0.47 0.65 -11.66
N GLU A 93 -0.20 1.40 -12.73
CA GLU A 93 -1.09 1.50 -13.90
C GLU A 93 -1.18 0.19 -14.71
N CYS A 94 -0.11 -0.60 -14.76
CA CYS A 94 -0.02 -1.82 -15.57
C CYS A 94 -1.07 -2.88 -15.20
N ARG A 95 -1.68 -3.55 -16.17
CA ARG A 95 -2.73 -4.59 -15.91
C ARG A 95 -2.22 -5.79 -15.11
N TRP A 96 -0.95 -6.16 -15.25
CA TRP A 96 -0.33 -7.26 -14.51
C TRP A 96 -0.05 -6.91 -13.03
N SER A 97 -0.10 -5.62 -12.68
CA SER A 97 0.02 -5.14 -11.30
C SER A 97 -1.28 -5.40 -10.56
N THR A 98 -1.28 -6.52 -9.82
CA THR A 98 -2.43 -7.10 -9.11
C THR A 98 -2.08 -7.31 -7.64
N LEU A 99 -3.09 -7.34 -6.77
CA LEU A 99 -2.88 -7.61 -5.35
C LEU A 99 -2.19 -8.96 -5.14
N SER A 100 -2.64 -10.01 -5.83
CA SER A 100 -2.04 -11.35 -5.73
C SER A 100 -0.53 -11.35 -5.96
N LEU A 101 -0.06 -10.63 -6.98
CA LEU A 101 1.38 -10.50 -7.26
C LEU A 101 2.11 -9.73 -6.15
N PHE A 102 1.52 -8.64 -5.64
CA PHE A 102 2.10 -7.91 -4.50
C PHE A 102 2.17 -8.75 -3.24
N ARG A 103 1.13 -9.54 -2.92
CA ARG A 103 1.12 -10.48 -1.79
C ARG A 103 2.19 -11.56 -1.95
N GLN A 104 2.42 -12.04 -3.18
CA GLN A 104 3.52 -12.97 -3.45
C GLN A 104 4.89 -12.30 -3.23
N CYS A 105 5.09 -11.08 -3.75
CA CYS A 105 6.31 -10.32 -3.52
C CYS A 105 6.54 -10.03 -2.03
N GLN A 106 5.50 -9.74 -1.26
CA GLN A 106 5.56 -9.57 0.19
C GLN A 106 6.05 -10.82 0.91
N ARG A 107 5.47 -11.98 0.58
CA ARG A 107 5.91 -13.26 1.15
C ARG A 107 7.38 -13.54 0.83
N ASP A 108 7.77 -13.36 -0.42
CA ASP A 108 9.16 -13.53 -0.86
C ASP A 108 10.10 -12.55 -0.12
N TYR A 109 9.67 -11.29 0.07
CA TYR A 109 10.40 -10.24 0.77
C TYR A 109 10.63 -10.58 2.25
N VAL A 110 9.56 -10.97 2.96
CA VAL A 110 9.62 -11.37 4.38
C VAL A 110 10.55 -12.56 4.57
N LYS A 111 10.42 -13.59 3.73
CA LYS A 111 11.30 -14.77 3.77
C LYS A 111 12.76 -14.40 3.53
N HIS A 112 13.01 -13.47 2.60
CA HIS A 112 14.35 -12.95 2.33
C HIS A 112 14.94 -12.21 3.52
N ILE A 113 14.17 -11.35 4.19
CA ILE A 113 14.60 -10.67 5.43
C ILE A 113 14.99 -11.68 6.50
N ILE A 114 14.16 -12.69 6.74
CA ILE A 114 14.43 -13.70 7.77
C ILE A 114 15.74 -14.43 7.46
N ARG A 115 15.90 -14.90 6.22
CA ARG A 115 17.13 -15.58 5.79
C ARG A 115 18.37 -14.69 5.95
N LYS A 116 18.26 -13.38 5.66
CA LYS A 116 19.41 -12.47 5.62
C LYS A 116 19.74 -11.77 6.94
N LYS A 117 18.74 -11.58 7.80
CA LYS A 117 18.87 -10.77 9.02
C LYS A 117 18.60 -11.57 10.30
N CYS A 118 17.97 -12.74 10.19
CA CYS A 118 17.65 -13.58 11.35
C CYS A 118 18.44 -14.90 11.41
N GLY A 119 19.37 -15.16 10.47
CA GLY A 119 20.10 -16.43 10.40
C GLY A 119 20.97 -16.72 11.63
N ASP A 120 21.55 -15.68 12.24
CA ASP A 120 22.43 -15.79 13.41
C ASP A 120 21.69 -15.46 14.72
N LEU A 121 20.35 -15.40 14.68
CA LEU A 121 19.52 -15.06 15.83
C LEU A 121 18.96 -16.31 16.49
N ASN A 122 19.00 -16.35 17.81
CA ASN A 122 18.49 -17.45 18.61
C ASN A 122 17.10 -17.10 19.18
N PHE A 123 16.09 -17.90 18.84
CA PHE A 123 14.71 -17.74 19.27
C PHE A 123 14.32 -18.81 20.29
N SER A 124 13.33 -18.51 21.14
CA SER A 124 12.68 -19.55 21.95
C SER A 124 11.97 -20.58 21.07
N ALA A 125 11.75 -21.80 21.55
CA ALA A 125 11.07 -22.84 20.78
C ALA A 125 9.67 -22.39 20.29
N ASP A 126 8.93 -21.66 21.12
CA ASP A 126 7.61 -21.12 20.77
C ASP A 126 7.70 -20.05 19.67
N ASP A 127 8.67 -19.15 19.75
CA ASP A 127 8.86 -18.09 18.74
C ASP A 127 9.42 -18.65 17.43
N GLN A 128 10.27 -19.67 17.50
CA GLN A 128 10.76 -20.41 16.34
C GLN A 128 9.59 -21.09 15.60
N CYS A 129 8.67 -21.74 16.32
CA CYS A 129 7.47 -22.34 15.74
C CYS A 129 6.59 -21.31 15.03
N LYS A 130 6.42 -20.11 15.61
CA LYS A 130 5.69 -19.01 14.96
C LYS A 130 6.41 -18.51 13.70
N LEU A 131 7.73 -18.42 13.73
CA LEU A 131 8.57 -17.99 12.59
C LEU A 131 8.49 -18.99 11.42
N GLU A 132 8.47 -20.28 11.72
CA GLU A 132 8.32 -21.35 10.72
C GLU A 132 6.91 -21.36 10.10
N ASN A 133 5.89 -20.94 10.86
CA ASN A 133 4.51 -20.88 10.40
C ASN A 133 4.05 -19.48 9.93
N LEU A 134 4.97 -18.63 9.46
CA LEU A 134 4.61 -17.27 9.00
C LEU A 134 3.64 -17.24 7.82
N ASP A 135 3.66 -18.27 6.98
CA ASP A 135 2.76 -18.37 5.83
C ASP A 135 1.27 -18.39 6.27
N TYR A 136 0.95 -18.92 7.46
CA TYR A 136 -0.40 -18.87 8.03
C TYR A 136 -0.90 -17.42 8.19
N TYR A 137 -0.03 -16.55 8.72
CA TYR A 137 -0.36 -15.14 8.96
C TYR A 137 -0.38 -14.34 7.65
N LEU A 138 0.58 -14.58 6.75
CA LEU A 138 0.68 -13.89 5.47
C LEU A 138 -0.50 -14.18 4.51
N CYS A 139 -1.27 -15.24 4.75
CA CYS A 139 -2.48 -15.56 3.99
C CYS A 139 -3.74 -14.82 4.48
N ARG A 140 -3.68 -14.12 5.62
CA ARG A 140 -4.83 -13.43 6.24
C ARG A 140 -4.56 -11.93 6.49
N PRO A 141 -3.99 -11.19 5.53
CA PRO A 141 -3.48 -9.84 5.76
C PRO A 141 -4.53 -8.81 6.18
N MET A 142 -5.81 -9.07 5.96
CA MET A 142 -6.90 -8.15 6.34
C MET A 142 -7.40 -8.33 7.78
N ASP A 143 -6.96 -9.38 8.49
CA ASP A 143 -7.31 -9.63 9.90
C ASP A 143 -6.37 -8.89 10.88
N PHE A 144 -5.40 -8.16 10.33
CA PHE A 144 -4.29 -7.55 11.03
C PHE A 144 -4.36 -6.02 10.97
N ASP A 145 -3.39 -5.34 11.57
CA ASP A 145 -3.32 -3.89 11.59
C ASP A 145 -3.35 -3.28 10.18
N LEU A 146 -4.39 -2.49 9.91
CA LEU A 146 -4.61 -1.76 8.65
C LEU A 146 -4.24 -0.27 8.76
N ALA A 147 -3.65 0.14 9.88
CA ALA A 147 -3.41 1.53 10.24
C ALA A 147 -4.68 2.40 10.14
N VAL A 148 -5.82 1.91 10.66
CA VAL A 148 -7.15 2.55 10.52
C VAL A 148 -7.17 4.02 10.99
N HIS A 149 -6.24 4.44 11.85
CA HIS A 149 -6.08 5.81 12.34
C HIS A 149 -4.87 6.55 11.74
N GLY A 150 -4.39 6.12 10.56
CA GLY A 150 -3.22 6.69 9.90
C GLY A 150 -1.88 6.29 10.53
N ARG A 151 -1.88 5.38 11.52
CA ARG A 151 -0.68 4.92 12.23
C ARG A 151 -0.74 3.42 12.47
N ARG A 152 0.42 2.78 12.33
CA ARG A 152 0.63 1.38 12.70
C ARG A 152 0.75 1.24 14.22
N GLY A 153 0.24 0.15 14.76
CA GLY A 153 0.48 -0.31 16.12
C GLY A 153 1.88 -0.88 16.29
N SER A 154 2.12 -1.56 17.40
CA SER A 154 3.44 -2.08 17.78
C SER A 154 3.88 -3.33 17.00
N GLY A 155 3.03 -3.90 16.15
CA GLY A 155 3.27 -5.12 15.37
C GLY A 155 2.20 -6.17 15.63
N ASP A 156 1.80 -6.87 14.57
CA ASP A 156 0.83 -7.98 14.61
C ASP A 156 1.42 -9.22 15.29
N LEU A 157 2.71 -9.46 15.09
CA LEU A 157 3.49 -10.49 15.75
C LEU A 157 4.81 -9.88 16.22
N VAL A 158 5.17 -10.11 17.48
CA VAL A 158 6.42 -9.65 18.07
C VAL A 158 7.14 -10.84 18.70
N LEU A 159 8.34 -11.14 18.19
CA LEU A 159 9.20 -12.21 18.66
C LEU A 159 10.41 -11.62 19.38
N LYS A 160 10.99 -12.39 20.31
CA LYS A 160 12.23 -12.04 20.99
C LYS A 160 13.34 -12.95 20.51
N ALA A 161 14.48 -12.35 20.18
CA ALA A 161 15.66 -13.05 19.71
C ALA A 161 16.88 -12.65 20.55
N LYS A 162 17.90 -13.51 20.56
CA LYS A 162 19.20 -13.22 21.18
C LYS A 162 20.29 -13.33 20.13
N VAL A 163 21.28 -12.46 20.23
CA VAL A 163 22.52 -12.56 19.43
C VAL A 163 23.53 -13.36 20.22
N ASP A 164 24.09 -14.40 19.60
CA ASP A 164 25.22 -15.13 20.17
C ASP A 164 26.49 -14.26 20.03
N SER A 165 26.90 -13.62 21.13
CA SER A 165 28.13 -12.81 21.14
C SER A 165 29.35 -13.74 21.12
N ALA A 166 30.16 -13.66 20.06
CA ALA A 166 31.45 -14.34 19.98
C ALA A 166 32.51 -13.77 20.94
N ASP A 167 32.29 -12.56 21.50
CA ASP A 167 33.20 -11.93 22.45
C ASP A 167 32.74 -12.14 23.90
N SER A 168 33.42 -13.08 24.57
CA SER A 168 33.21 -13.49 25.96
C SER A 168 33.56 -12.43 27.03
N ASN A 169 33.84 -11.18 26.64
CA ASN A 169 34.27 -10.11 27.55
C ASN A 169 33.28 -8.92 27.65
N SER A 170 32.17 -8.92 26.90
CA SER A 170 31.06 -7.99 27.13
C SER A 170 29.80 -8.76 27.49
N SER A 171 29.44 -8.74 28.78
CA SER A 171 28.27 -9.39 29.38
C SER A 171 26.92 -8.75 29.00
N ARG A 172 26.70 -8.45 27.73
CA ARG A 172 25.41 -8.00 27.21
C ARG A 172 25.00 -8.89 26.05
N HIS A 173 24.31 -9.98 26.38
CA HIS A 173 23.39 -10.58 25.41
C HIS A 173 22.39 -9.48 25.03
N ALA A 174 22.54 -8.90 23.84
CA ALA A 174 21.58 -7.95 23.33
C ALA A 174 20.33 -8.76 22.96
N ASP A 175 19.31 -8.69 23.81
CA ASP A 175 17.96 -9.09 23.41
C ASP A 175 17.58 -8.21 22.23
N LEU A 176 17.00 -8.82 21.19
CA LEU A 176 16.47 -8.15 20.01
C LEU A 176 14.98 -8.42 19.91
N ARG A 177 14.27 -7.47 19.33
CA ARG A 177 12.84 -7.53 19.06
C ARG A 177 12.63 -7.61 17.56
N LEU A 178 11.90 -8.63 17.12
CA LEU A 178 11.49 -8.80 15.73
C LEU A 178 9.97 -8.59 15.63
N ALA A 179 9.54 -7.52 15.00
CA ALA A 179 8.12 -7.17 14.84
C ALA A 179 7.67 -7.29 13.38
N PHE A 180 6.49 -7.85 13.16
CA PHE A 180 5.86 -8.04 11.86
C PHE A 180 4.59 -7.21 11.74
N TRP A 181 4.36 -6.63 10.56
CA TRP A 181 3.05 -6.12 10.16
C TRP A 181 2.63 -6.77 8.85
N PHE A 182 1.74 -7.77 8.94
CA PHE A 182 1.45 -8.68 7.83
C PHE A 182 0.74 -7.99 6.69
N HIS A 183 -0.22 -7.09 6.99
CA HIS A 183 -0.89 -6.31 5.95
C HIS A 183 0.11 -5.52 5.10
N PHE A 184 1.11 -4.92 5.74
CA PHE A 184 2.08 -4.05 5.09
C PHE A 184 3.29 -4.78 4.51
N GLY A 185 3.42 -6.10 4.75
CA GLY A 185 4.63 -6.85 4.40
C GLY A 185 5.87 -6.25 5.06
N ALA A 186 5.72 -5.75 6.29
CA ALA A 186 6.78 -5.03 7.00
C ALA A 186 7.37 -5.90 8.12
N VAL A 187 8.68 -5.80 8.30
CA VAL A 187 9.44 -6.45 9.37
C VAL A 187 10.41 -5.43 9.95
N GLN A 188 10.48 -5.35 11.26
CA GLN A 188 11.44 -4.50 11.96
C GLN A 188 12.28 -5.33 12.91
N LEU A 189 13.59 -5.13 12.86
CA LEU A 189 14.53 -5.61 13.86
C LEU A 189 14.97 -4.41 14.68
N SER A 190 14.77 -4.46 15.99
CA SER A 190 15.17 -3.36 16.88
C SER A 190 15.69 -3.88 18.20
N GLU A 191 16.49 -3.07 18.88
CA GLU A 191 16.74 -3.26 20.31
C GLU A 191 15.43 -3.06 21.11
N PRO A 192 15.27 -3.70 22.28
CA PRO A 192 14.16 -3.49 23.19
C PRO A 192 14.20 -2.06 23.75
N SER A 193 13.51 -1.14 23.06
CA SER A 193 13.32 0.23 23.53
C SER A 193 11.86 0.42 23.98
N PRO A 194 11.62 1.16 25.09
CA PRO A 194 10.28 1.60 25.46
C PRO A 194 9.70 2.60 24.45
N VAL A 195 10.56 3.22 23.62
CA VAL A 195 10.18 4.13 22.53
C VAL A 195 10.41 3.43 21.20
N SER A 196 9.33 3.12 20.48
CA SER A 196 9.38 2.51 19.15
C SER A 196 9.75 3.58 18.12
N TYR A 197 11.00 3.63 17.70
CA TYR A 197 11.39 4.40 16.52
C TYR A 197 11.15 3.54 15.28
N GLU A 198 10.53 4.08 14.21
CA GLU A 198 10.45 3.41 12.90
C GLU A 198 11.80 3.45 12.16
N LEU A 199 12.90 3.30 12.89
CA LEU A 199 14.22 3.15 12.31
C LEU A 199 14.36 1.70 11.86
N ASP A 200 14.84 1.55 10.64
CA ASP A 200 15.19 0.25 10.05
C ASP A 200 14.05 -0.76 9.81
N VAL A 201 12.87 -0.25 9.44
CA VAL A 201 11.76 -1.11 9.01
C VAL A 201 11.96 -1.55 7.55
N PHE A 202 12.08 -2.86 7.34
CA PHE A 202 12.02 -3.45 6.02
C PHE A 202 10.57 -3.58 5.58
N ARG A 203 10.20 -3.04 4.42
CA ARG A 203 8.82 -3.09 3.93
C ARG A 203 8.74 -3.21 2.42
N LEU A 204 7.76 -3.99 1.96
CA LEU A 204 7.30 -4.01 0.57
C LEU A 204 5.76 -4.14 0.58
N PRO A 205 4.98 -3.26 -0.09
CA PRO A 205 5.43 -2.08 -0.79
C PRO A 205 5.75 -0.92 0.17
N CYS A 206 6.70 -0.08 -0.23
CA CYS A 206 7.13 1.11 0.48
C CYS A 206 7.28 2.28 -0.50
N ALA A 207 6.69 3.44 -0.19
CA ALA A 207 6.93 4.66 -0.97
C ALA A 207 8.42 5.10 -0.89
N PRO A 208 8.99 5.72 -1.94
CA PRO A 208 10.40 6.06 -1.98
C PRO A 208 10.80 7.12 -0.95
N SER A 209 9.90 8.08 -0.71
CA SER A 209 10.00 9.14 0.27
C SER A 209 8.59 9.63 0.63
N PRO A 210 8.36 10.14 1.85
CA PRO A 210 7.11 10.83 2.20
C PRO A 210 6.77 12.01 1.28
N ASP A 211 7.79 12.66 0.71
CA ASP A 211 7.68 13.86 -0.13
C ASP A 211 7.48 13.55 -1.62
N GLU A 212 7.82 12.34 -2.04
CA GLU A 212 7.66 11.86 -3.43
C GLU A 212 6.85 10.56 -3.49
N PRO A 213 5.63 10.51 -2.91
CA PRO A 213 4.79 9.33 -2.97
C PRO A 213 4.35 9.01 -4.41
N PRO A 214 4.15 7.74 -4.77
CA PRO A 214 3.56 7.39 -6.06
C PRO A 214 2.08 7.80 -6.13
N ARG A 215 1.54 7.87 -7.35
CA ARG A 215 0.13 8.17 -7.58
C ARG A 215 -0.71 6.89 -7.63
N ILE A 216 -1.85 6.88 -6.94
CA ILE A 216 -2.87 5.83 -7.13
C ILE A 216 -3.45 5.96 -8.56
N PRO A 217 -3.48 4.89 -9.38
CA PRO A 217 -4.01 4.93 -10.73
C PRO A 217 -5.54 4.94 -10.76
N ASP A 218 -6.13 5.53 -11.81
CA ASP A 218 -7.60 5.65 -11.92
C ASP A 218 -8.33 4.30 -11.96
N LYS A 219 -7.68 3.23 -12.45
CA LYS A 219 -8.27 1.88 -12.46
C LYS A 219 -8.59 1.33 -11.06
N LEU A 220 -7.94 1.84 -10.01
CA LEU A 220 -8.21 1.47 -8.61
C LEU A 220 -9.29 2.36 -7.97
N LEU A 221 -9.68 3.44 -8.64
CA LEU A 221 -10.68 4.42 -8.18
C LEU A 221 -11.97 4.36 -9.02
N GLN A 222 -12.15 3.28 -9.77
CA GLN A 222 -13.30 3.08 -10.66
C GLN A 222 -13.85 1.68 -10.46
N GLU A 223 -15.11 1.50 -10.84
CA GLU A 223 -15.77 0.19 -10.88
C GLU A 223 -15.05 -0.80 -11.82
N PRO A 224 -15.26 -2.12 -11.66
CA PRO A 224 -16.02 -2.79 -10.60
C PRO A 224 -15.29 -2.77 -9.25
N TRP A 225 -16.02 -2.59 -8.15
CA TRP A 225 -15.47 -2.63 -6.79
C TRP A 225 -15.45 -4.06 -6.26
N THR A 226 -14.30 -4.72 -6.42
CA THR A 226 -14.10 -6.08 -5.88
C THR A 226 -13.43 -6.02 -4.50
N PRO A 227 -13.61 -7.05 -3.65
CA PRO A 227 -12.88 -7.14 -2.38
C PRO A 227 -11.36 -7.02 -2.57
N GLU A 228 -10.82 -7.65 -3.61
CA GLU A 228 -9.40 -7.60 -3.99
C GLU A 228 -8.96 -6.16 -4.33
N LYS A 229 -9.74 -5.42 -5.12
CA LYS A 229 -9.42 -4.02 -5.46
C LYS A 229 -9.43 -3.13 -4.22
N LEU A 230 -10.40 -3.32 -3.33
CA LEU A 230 -10.52 -2.53 -2.11
C LEU A 230 -9.36 -2.81 -1.15
N GLU A 231 -8.96 -4.07 -0.99
CA GLU A 231 -7.74 -4.42 -0.24
C GLU A 231 -6.49 -3.84 -0.89
N PHE A 232 -6.38 -3.87 -2.22
CA PHE A 232 -5.25 -3.30 -2.92
C PHE A 232 -5.15 -1.79 -2.73
N LEU A 233 -6.30 -1.10 -2.72
CA LEU A 233 -6.36 0.32 -2.40
C LEU A 233 -5.97 0.58 -0.94
N THR A 234 -6.43 -0.22 0.03
CA THR A 234 -6.05 -0.12 1.44
C THR A 234 -4.54 -0.27 1.64
N LEU A 235 -3.91 -1.23 0.96
CA LEU A 235 -2.47 -1.47 1.03
C LEU A 235 -1.64 -0.22 0.68
N PHE A 236 -2.11 0.58 -0.27
CA PHE A 236 -1.41 1.78 -0.75
C PHE A 236 -1.94 3.09 -0.19
N SER A 237 -3.05 3.11 0.54
CA SER A 237 -3.73 4.35 0.92
C SER A 237 -2.86 5.28 1.79
N HIS A 238 -1.89 4.70 2.51
CA HIS A 238 -0.96 5.42 3.39
C HIS A 238 0.34 5.85 2.71
N ASP A 239 0.66 5.27 1.54
CA ASP A 239 1.97 5.43 0.89
C ASP A 239 1.83 6.17 -0.45
N ALA A 240 0.69 6.05 -1.12
CA ALA A 240 0.41 6.66 -2.41
C ALA A 240 -0.65 7.76 -2.28
N TYR A 241 -0.53 8.79 -3.10
CA TYR A 241 -1.51 9.88 -3.11
C TYR A 241 -2.63 9.63 -4.13
N ILE A 242 -3.83 10.12 -3.82
CA ILE A 242 -4.96 10.10 -4.75
C ILE A 242 -5.06 11.44 -5.47
N ASP A 243 -5.10 12.56 -4.76
CA ASP A 243 -5.27 13.89 -5.35
C ASP A 243 -3.97 14.69 -5.35
N GLU A 244 -3.75 15.46 -6.41
CA GLU A 244 -2.61 16.37 -6.57
C GLU A 244 -2.70 17.58 -5.62
N ASP A 245 -3.93 17.98 -5.28
CA ASP A 245 -4.24 19.19 -4.55
C ASP A 245 -5.35 18.96 -3.50
N ASN A 246 -5.73 20.05 -2.83
CA ASN A 246 -6.75 20.05 -1.79
C ASN A 246 -8.18 20.19 -2.34
N ASP A 247 -8.38 20.22 -3.67
CA ASP A 247 -9.72 20.20 -4.25
C ASP A 247 -10.33 18.79 -4.19
N HIS A 248 -9.49 17.78 -3.97
CA HIS A 248 -9.86 16.38 -3.80
C HIS A 248 -10.72 15.83 -4.93
N GLU A 249 -10.44 16.23 -6.17
CA GLU A 249 -11.33 16.02 -7.31
C GLU A 249 -11.65 14.54 -7.57
N ARG A 250 -10.64 13.66 -7.53
CA ARG A 250 -10.79 12.23 -7.81
C ARG A 250 -11.53 11.55 -6.68
N THR A 251 -11.05 11.77 -5.46
CA THR A 251 -11.62 11.24 -4.22
C THR A 251 -13.08 11.64 -4.02
N ARG A 252 -13.42 12.90 -4.32
CA ARG A 252 -14.78 13.44 -4.32
C ARG A 252 -15.68 12.78 -5.36
N ARG A 253 -15.14 12.52 -6.55
CA ARG A 253 -15.88 11.86 -7.65
C ARG A 253 -16.27 10.44 -7.26
N VAL A 254 -15.36 9.70 -6.63
CA VAL A 254 -15.59 8.32 -6.17
C VAL A 254 -16.79 8.25 -5.21
N LEU A 255 -16.76 8.99 -4.09
CA LEU A 255 -17.86 8.93 -3.12
C LEU A 255 -19.21 9.38 -3.71
N ARG A 256 -19.20 10.41 -4.55
CA ARG A 256 -20.43 10.87 -5.20
C ARG A 256 -21.00 9.81 -6.13
N GLN A 257 -20.13 9.11 -6.86
CA GLN A 257 -20.53 8.03 -7.75
C GLN A 257 -21.16 6.88 -6.96
N LEU A 258 -20.55 6.46 -5.85
CA LEU A 258 -21.07 5.41 -4.98
C LEU A 258 -22.43 5.75 -4.36
N ILE A 259 -22.64 6.99 -3.95
CA ILE A 259 -23.96 7.48 -3.48
C ILE A 259 -24.99 7.38 -4.61
N ARG A 260 -24.63 7.81 -5.82
CA ARG A 260 -25.53 7.78 -6.98
C ARG A 260 -25.91 6.35 -7.37
N ASP A 261 -24.95 5.44 -7.31
CA ASP A 261 -25.09 4.04 -7.70
C ASP A 261 -25.64 3.17 -6.56
N ARG A 262 -25.86 3.77 -5.38
CA ARG A 262 -26.38 3.11 -4.17
C ARG A 262 -25.52 1.96 -3.65
N ASP A 263 -24.22 1.99 -3.92
CA ASP A 263 -23.25 1.03 -3.38
C ASP A 263 -22.79 1.44 -1.97
N TYR A 264 -23.63 1.11 -0.98
CA TYR A 264 -23.41 1.48 0.42
C TYR A 264 -22.17 0.79 1.02
N ALA A 265 -21.97 -0.50 0.71
CA ALA A 265 -20.89 -1.28 1.30
C ALA A 265 -19.51 -0.75 0.89
N THR A 266 -19.33 -0.42 -0.39
CA THR A 266 -18.09 0.22 -0.85
C THR A 266 -17.95 1.62 -0.28
N PHE A 267 -19.03 2.40 -0.24
CA PHE A 267 -19.01 3.75 0.33
C PHE A 267 -18.54 3.76 1.78
N GLU A 268 -19.12 2.90 2.63
CA GLU A 268 -18.75 2.76 4.04
C GLU A 268 -17.27 2.38 4.20
N LYS A 269 -16.79 1.41 3.41
CA LYS A 269 -15.39 0.98 3.45
C LYS A 269 -14.44 2.10 3.04
N LEU A 270 -14.70 2.80 1.93
CA LEU A 270 -13.85 3.91 1.49
C LEU A 270 -13.89 5.08 2.47
N LEU A 271 -15.06 5.38 3.04
CA LEU A 271 -15.22 6.44 4.02
C LEU A 271 -14.33 6.23 5.25
N GLY A 272 -14.18 4.98 5.69
CA GLY A 272 -13.29 4.59 6.80
C GLY A 272 -11.79 4.59 6.47
N MET A 273 -11.39 4.70 5.20
CA MET A 273 -9.97 4.72 4.83
C MET A 273 -9.32 6.08 5.10
N HIS A 274 -8.03 6.03 5.45
CA HIS A 274 -7.16 7.20 5.43
C HIS A 274 -6.34 7.23 4.14
N ILE A 275 -6.29 8.39 3.49
CA ILE A 275 -5.65 8.61 2.20
C ILE A 275 -4.68 9.79 2.25
N LYS A 276 -3.74 9.83 1.30
CA LYS A 276 -2.83 10.97 1.12
C LYS A 276 -3.22 11.85 -0.07
N THR A 277 -2.91 13.14 0.05
CA THR A 277 -2.76 14.05 -1.09
C THR A 277 -1.27 14.29 -1.34
N ARG A 278 -0.93 14.73 -2.55
CA ARG A 278 0.47 14.95 -2.91
C ARG A 278 1.17 15.99 -2.01
N ASN A 279 0.44 17.03 -1.63
CA ASN A 279 0.98 18.16 -0.87
C ASN A 279 0.89 17.97 0.66
N TYR A 280 0.42 16.82 1.14
CA TYR A 280 0.29 16.55 2.56
C TYR A 280 0.72 15.12 2.91
N SER A 281 1.84 15.03 3.62
CA SER A 281 2.53 13.76 3.85
C SER A 281 1.81 12.83 4.83
N TYR A 282 0.85 13.33 5.62
CA TYR A 282 0.11 12.55 6.60
C TYR A 282 -1.22 12.04 6.04
N PRO A 283 -1.56 10.75 6.22
CA PRO A 283 -2.86 10.22 5.85
C PRO A 283 -4.00 10.93 6.61
N GLN A 284 -5.07 11.27 5.88
CA GLN A 284 -6.27 11.91 6.42
C GLN A 284 -7.50 11.05 6.10
N PRO A 285 -8.58 11.09 6.90
CA PRO A 285 -9.82 10.42 6.57
C PRO A 285 -10.29 10.81 5.15
N TRP A 286 -10.89 9.87 4.43
CA TRP A 286 -11.41 10.13 3.09
C TRP A 286 -12.29 11.39 3.08
N PRO A 287 -11.93 12.45 2.33
CA PRO A 287 -12.50 13.78 2.47
C PRO A 287 -13.96 13.81 2.03
N VAL A 288 -14.80 14.32 2.92
CA VAL A 288 -16.21 14.58 2.66
C VAL A 288 -16.45 16.08 2.65
N LYS A 289 -17.00 16.58 1.54
CA LYS A 289 -17.48 17.96 1.37
C LYS A 289 -19.00 18.01 1.26
N THR A 290 -19.56 19.21 1.38
CA THR A 290 -20.99 19.57 1.23
C THR A 290 -21.71 18.88 0.07
N ARG A 291 -21.02 18.70 -1.06
CA ARG A 291 -21.59 18.07 -2.26
C ARG A 291 -21.96 16.60 -2.06
N HIS A 292 -21.29 15.87 -1.17
CA HIS A 292 -21.66 14.49 -0.85
C HIS A 292 -22.93 14.44 -0.01
N PHE A 293 -23.07 15.34 0.97
CA PHE A 293 -24.30 15.47 1.75
C PHE A 293 -25.51 15.79 0.86
N ARG A 294 -25.36 16.75 -0.07
CA ARG A 294 -26.41 17.03 -1.07
C ARG A 294 -26.73 15.83 -1.94
N ALA A 295 -25.71 15.08 -2.38
CA ALA A 295 -25.91 13.87 -3.18
C ALA A 295 -26.66 12.80 -2.38
N ALA A 296 -26.31 12.59 -1.11
CA ALA A 296 -26.96 11.60 -0.24
C ALA A 296 -28.45 11.91 -0.05
N LEU A 297 -28.81 13.17 0.23
CA LEU A 297 -30.22 13.58 0.30
C LEU A 297 -30.94 13.43 -1.04
N LYS A 298 -30.31 13.85 -2.13
CA LYS A 298 -30.90 13.79 -3.47
C LYS A 298 -31.24 12.37 -3.90
N HIS A 299 -30.38 11.41 -3.54
CA HIS A 299 -30.50 10.00 -3.92
C HIS A 299 -31.01 9.11 -2.78
N ALA A 300 -31.56 9.69 -1.71
CA ALA A 300 -32.14 8.94 -0.61
C ALA A 300 -33.41 8.20 -1.07
N GLU A 301 -33.56 6.94 -0.67
CA GLU A 301 -34.70 6.08 -1.07
C GLU A 301 -35.86 6.10 -0.06
N GLY A 302 -35.72 6.86 1.02
CA GLY A 302 -36.74 6.97 2.06
C GLY A 302 -36.21 7.61 3.34
N PRO A 303 -37.04 7.63 4.40
CA PRO A 303 -36.59 8.04 5.73
C PRO A 303 -35.55 7.06 6.29
N ASN A 304 -34.63 7.57 7.10
CA ASN A 304 -33.54 6.81 7.71
C ASN A 304 -32.62 6.13 6.67
N ASP A 305 -32.29 6.86 5.60
CA ASP A 305 -31.43 6.37 4.51
C ASP A 305 -30.03 6.03 5.03
N SER A 306 -29.45 4.92 4.57
CA SER A 306 -28.17 4.40 5.07
C SER A 306 -27.00 5.36 4.83
N PHE A 307 -26.94 6.03 3.67
CA PHE A 307 -25.89 7.00 3.36
C PHE A 307 -26.04 8.27 4.18
N VAL A 308 -27.29 8.76 4.32
CA VAL A 308 -27.60 9.94 5.14
C VAL A 308 -27.22 9.67 6.60
N ARG A 309 -27.60 8.51 7.13
CA ARG A 309 -27.30 8.09 8.49
C ARG A 309 -25.81 7.99 8.75
N LEU A 310 -25.06 7.33 7.86
CA LEU A 310 -23.61 7.18 8.00
C LEU A 310 -22.90 8.53 7.95
N LEU A 311 -23.24 9.39 6.98
CA LEU A 311 -22.66 10.74 6.89
C LEU A 311 -22.99 11.61 8.10
N TYR A 312 -24.17 11.46 8.68
CA TYR A 312 -24.56 12.14 9.91
C TYR A 312 -23.70 11.71 11.11
N TYR A 313 -23.58 10.42 11.37
CA TYR A 313 -22.83 9.98 12.56
C TYR A 313 -21.32 10.18 12.39
N ASP A 314 -20.78 9.92 11.21
CA ASP A 314 -19.33 9.85 11.04
C ASP A 314 -18.70 11.16 10.56
N ARG A 315 -19.48 12.03 9.91
CA ARG A 315 -18.93 13.17 9.17
C ARG A 315 -19.69 14.48 9.36
N TRP A 316 -20.69 14.56 10.23
CA TRP A 316 -21.48 15.79 10.43
C TRP A 316 -20.66 17.04 10.72
N GLN A 317 -19.57 16.90 11.47
CA GLN A 317 -18.67 18.01 11.82
C GLN A 317 -17.96 18.63 10.62
N THR A 318 -17.97 17.97 9.46
CA THR A 318 -17.41 18.51 8.21
C THR A 318 -18.34 19.51 7.51
N LEU A 319 -19.62 19.58 7.89
CA LEU A 319 -20.58 20.56 7.37
C LEU A 319 -20.43 21.90 8.10
N GLY A 320 -20.29 22.98 7.34
CA GLY A 320 -20.22 24.34 7.86
C GLY A 320 -21.58 24.81 8.41
N ASP A 321 -21.55 25.80 9.31
CA ASP A 321 -22.78 26.34 9.94
C ASP A 321 -23.73 27.05 8.97
N ARG A 322 -23.23 27.43 7.79
CA ARG A 322 -24.01 28.09 6.74
C ARG A 322 -24.91 27.13 5.96
N GLU A 323 -24.72 25.82 6.11
CA GLU A 323 -25.40 24.78 5.33
C GLU A 323 -26.69 24.32 6.00
N ARG A 324 -27.51 25.28 6.45
CA ARG A 324 -28.73 25.03 7.23
C ARG A 324 -29.75 24.18 6.48
N ASP A 325 -29.92 24.45 5.19
CA ASP A 325 -30.80 23.70 4.27
C ASP A 325 -30.46 22.20 4.24
N ILE A 326 -29.17 21.89 4.16
CA ILE A 326 -28.70 20.50 4.15
C ILE A 326 -28.88 19.87 5.53
N LYS A 327 -28.52 20.60 6.59
CA LYS A 327 -28.64 20.11 7.97
C LYS A 327 -30.11 19.77 8.29
N ASP A 328 -31.04 20.64 7.94
CA ASP A 328 -32.48 20.41 8.12
C ASP A 328 -32.97 19.21 7.31
N GLY A 329 -32.50 19.06 6.06
CA GLY A 329 -32.80 17.89 5.23
C GLY A 329 -32.33 16.56 5.84
N PHE A 330 -31.14 16.53 6.46
CA PHE A 330 -30.63 15.37 7.19
C PHE A 330 -31.48 15.06 8.42
N MET A 331 -31.79 16.08 9.23
CA MET A 331 -32.61 15.90 10.43
C MET A 331 -34.01 15.39 10.08
N ALA A 332 -34.62 15.91 9.01
CA ALA A 332 -35.91 15.45 8.50
C ALA A 332 -35.85 14.01 8.00
N ASN A 333 -34.82 13.65 7.22
CA ASN A 333 -34.66 12.27 6.74
C ASN A 333 -34.50 11.27 7.90
N LEU A 334 -33.74 11.64 8.94
CA LEU A 334 -33.46 10.78 10.09
C LEU A 334 -34.54 10.83 11.19
N ASN A 335 -35.61 11.61 11.00
CA ASN A 335 -36.65 11.86 12.01
C ASN A 335 -36.09 12.39 13.34
N LEU A 336 -35.02 13.19 13.28
CA LEU A 336 -34.38 13.79 14.47
C LEU A 336 -34.95 15.18 14.74
N ARG A 337 -35.16 15.50 16.02
CA ARG A 337 -35.61 16.84 16.42
C ARG A 337 -34.44 17.83 16.42
N PRO A 338 -34.65 19.11 16.05
CA PRO A 338 -33.64 20.15 16.19
C PRO A 338 -33.14 20.20 17.64
N GLY A 339 -31.82 20.06 17.86
CA GLY A 339 -31.21 20.08 19.20
C GLY A 339 -30.89 18.73 19.85
N SER A 340 -30.98 17.61 19.12
CA SER A 340 -30.69 16.26 19.64
C SER A 340 -29.20 15.87 19.69
N MET A 341 -28.27 16.76 19.31
CA MET A 341 -26.84 16.59 19.62
C MET A 341 -26.49 17.37 20.88
N GLY A 342 -26.41 16.66 22.02
CA GLY A 342 -25.51 17.04 23.10
C GLY A 342 -24.10 16.62 22.72
N PHE A 343 -23.14 17.54 22.87
CA PHE A 343 -21.71 17.28 22.69
C PHE A 343 -21.20 16.17 23.62
#